data_AF-A0AA48KLE0-F1
#
_entry.id   AF-A0AA48KLE0-F1
#
_cell.length_a   1.000
_cell.length_b   1.000
_cell.length_c   1.000
_cell.angle_alpha   90.00
_cell.angle_beta   90.00
_cell.angle_gamma   90.00
#
_symmetry.space_group_name_H-M   'P 1'
#
loop_
_entity.id
_entity.type
_entity.pdbx_description
1 polymer ?
#
loop_
_entity_poly.entity_id
_entity_poly.type
_entity_poly.pdbx_seq_one_letter_code
_entity_poly.pdbx_strand_id
1 'polypeptide(L)'
;MGASRLRAALSLGIAGALSLFAALLAHEILTFGSSGHGIIGRVTCPDWPCPTLSVITVGLVFKGIGAGLALACLGALLPHAPARLWGAGLLWVLQYLWGLVGIASGYRDQFGPDWHWWQPFAVLMWDPVTTPALLIVGLLACLGLDRLMAGPARPS
;
A
#
# COMPACT_ATOMS: atom_id res chain seq x y z
N MET A 1 -1.80 -3.55 31.95
CA MET A 1 -1.90 -4.27 30.65
C MET A 1 -2.15 -3.37 29.43
N GLY A 2 -2.66 -2.13 29.56
CA GLY A 2 -3.02 -1.30 28.38
C GLY A 2 -1.85 -0.68 27.59
N ALA A 3 -0.77 -0.25 28.26
CA ALA A 3 0.29 0.52 27.62
C ALA A 3 1.10 -0.26 26.55
N SER A 4 1.33 -1.56 26.76
CA SER A 4 2.06 -2.38 25.78
C SER A 4 1.25 -2.67 24.53
N ARG A 5 -0.06 -2.92 24.67
CA ARG A 5 -0.99 -3.11 23.54
C ARG A 5 -1.16 -1.86 22.72
N LEU A 6 -1.34 -0.71 23.39
CA LEU A 6 -1.46 0.58 22.70
C LEU A 6 -0.18 0.91 21.92
N ARG A 7 1.00 0.69 22.51
CA ARG A 7 2.27 0.89 21.81
C ARG A 7 2.40 -0.02 20.59
N ALA A 8 2.08 -1.31 20.74
CA ALA A 8 2.14 -2.26 19.63
C ALA A 8 1.15 -1.88 18.51
N ALA A 9 -0.05 -1.41 18.86
CA ALA A 9 -1.04 -0.92 17.91
C ALA A 9 -0.55 0.31 17.15
N LEU A 10 -0.08 1.33 17.87
CA LEU A 10 0.41 2.57 17.25
C LEU A 10 1.64 2.32 16.36
N SER A 11 2.60 1.53 16.85
CA SER A 11 3.80 1.14 16.10
C SER A 11 3.43 0.49 14.77
N LEU A 12 2.64 -0.58 14.83
CA LEU A 12 2.31 -1.36 13.65
C LEU A 12 1.37 -0.59 12.70
N GLY A 13 0.42 0.17 13.25
CA GLY A 13 -0.50 0.99 12.46
C GLY A 13 0.20 2.12 11.70
N ILE A 14 1.10 2.86 12.36
CA ILE A 14 1.85 3.96 11.72
C ILE A 14 2.84 3.40 10.71
N ALA A 15 3.62 2.37 11.07
CA ALA A 15 4.56 1.72 10.16
C ALA A 15 3.84 1.17 8.92
N GLY A 16 2.70 0.52 9.12
CA GLY A 16 1.84 0.00 8.07
C GLY A 16 1.30 1.08 7.14
N ALA A 17 0.71 2.14 7.69
CA ALA A 17 0.13 3.23 6.91
C ALA A 17 1.19 3.93 6.04
N LEU A 18 2.32 4.31 6.64
CA LEU A 18 3.37 5.06 5.94
C LEU A 18 4.05 4.21 4.86
N SER A 19 4.42 2.97 5.18
CA SER A 19 5.06 2.07 4.21
C SER A 19 4.14 1.71 3.05
N LEU A 20 2.85 1.48 3.32
CA LEU A 20 1.88 1.15 2.27
C LEU A 20 1.61 2.36 1.38
N PHE A 21 1.42 3.54 1.96
CA PHE A 21 1.25 4.78 1.20
C PHE A 21 2.45 5.02 0.29
N ALA A 22 3.67 4.93 0.83
CA ALA A 22 4.89 5.13 0.05
C ALA A 22 5.03 4.10 -1.08
N ALA A 23 4.75 2.82 -0.81
CA ALA A 23 4.82 1.77 -1.82
C ALA A 23 3.80 1.96 -2.94
N LEU A 24 2.54 2.27 -2.61
CA LEU A 24 1.50 2.51 -3.61
C LEU A 24 1.73 3.80 -4.41
N LEU A 25 2.21 4.87 -3.76
CA LEU A 25 2.54 6.11 -4.45
C LEU A 25 3.75 5.93 -5.38
N ALA A 26 4.77 5.20 -4.95
CA ALA A 26 5.89 4.85 -5.82
C ALA A 26 5.43 3.99 -6.99
N HIS A 27 4.53 3.03 -6.75
CA HIS A 27 3.98 2.20 -7.80
C HIS A 27 3.19 3.03 -8.82
N GLU A 28 2.35 3.95 -8.34
CA GLU A 28 1.63 4.89 -9.17
C GLU A 28 2.56 5.70 -10.08
N ILE A 29 3.58 6.33 -9.49
CA ILE A 29 4.50 7.21 -10.22
C ILE A 29 5.33 6.42 -11.23
N LEU A 30 5.78 5.21 -10.87
CA LEU A 30 6.56 4.38 -11.79
C LEU A 30 5.69 3.86 -12.93
N THR A 31 4.46 3.43 -12.64
CA THR A 31 3.60 2.80 -13.63
C THR A 31 2.86 3.79 -14.54
N PHE A 32 2.47 4.95 -14.02
CA PHE A 32 1.70 5.96 -14.75
C PHE A 32 2.42 7.29 -14.93
N GLY A 33 3.58 7.51 -14.30
CA GLY A 33 4.28 8.80 -14.34
C GLY A 33 3.53 9.90 -13.56
N SER A 34 4.17 11.06 -13.38
CA SER A 34 3.54 12.21 -12.72
C SER A 34 2.43 12.87 -13.55
N SER A 35 2.30 12.48 -14.82
CA SER A 35 1.38 13.09 -15.79
C SER A 35 0.56 12.06 -16.59
N GLY A 36 0.50 10.78 -16.17
CA GLY A 36 -0.26 9.74 -16.89
C GLY A 36 0.43 9.21 -18.17
N HIS A 37 1.76 9.29 -18.26
CA HIS A 37 2.56 8.85 -19.42
C HIS A 37 3.53 7.70 -19.08
N GLY A 38 3.20 6.88 -18.08
CA GLY A 38 4.10 5.84 -17.56
C GLY A 38 4.20 4.56 -18.39
N ILE A 39 4.63 3.49 -17.72
CA ILE A 39 4.94 2.17 -18.28
C ILE A 39 3.72 1.53 -18.98
N ILE A 40 2.49 1.74 -18.48
CA ILE A 40 1.28 1.15 -19.08
C ILE A 40 0.68 2.12 -20.11
N GLY A 41 1.38 2.24 -21.24
CA GLY A 41 0.91 2.94 -22.43
C GLY A 41 0.81 4.46 -22.30
N ARG A 42 0.72 5.14 -23.45
CA ARG A 42 0.30 6.55 -23.45
C ARG A 42 -1.18 6.58 -23.14
N VAL A 43 -1.52 6.80 -21.89
CA VAL A 43 -2.83 7.30 -21.55
C VAL A 43 -2.87 8.75 -22.04
N THR A 44 -3.25 8.95 -23.31
CA THR A 44 -3.53 10.29 -23.82
C THR A 44 -4.82 10.75 -23.16
N CYS A 45 -4.67 11.51 -22.08
CA CYS A 45 -5.76 12.09 -21.34
C CYS A 45 -5.68 13.61 -21.51
N PRO A 46 -6.10 14.14 -22.68
CA PRO A 46 -5.96 15.57 -22.99
C PRO A 46 -6.90 16.45 -22.16
N ASP A 47 -8.01 15.91 -21.63
CA ASP A 47 -9.04 16.66 -20.91
C ASP A 47 -9.65 15.86 -19.75
N TRP A 48 -10.22 16.60 -18.78
CA TRP A 48 -10.98 16.08 -17.63
C TRP A 48 -11.99 15.00 -18.07
N PRO A 49 -12.13 13.86 -17.35
CA PRO A 49 -11.79 13.64 -15.95
C PRO A 49 -10.58 12.70 -15.74
N CYS A 50 -9.37 13.16 -16.03
CA CYS A 50 -8.15 12.41 -15.68
C CYS A 50 -7.89 12.49 -14.15
N PRO A 51 -7.56 11.38 -13.46
CA PRO A 51 -7.07 11.42 -12.10
C PRO A 51 -5.80 12.27 -12.06
N THR A 52 -5.87 13.39 -11.34
CA THR A 52 -4.68 14.18 -11.04
C THR A 52 -3.88 13.51 -9.94
N LEU A 53 -2.55 13.74 -9.91
CA LEU A 53 -1.70 13.25 -8.83
C LEU A 53 -2.23 13.64 -7.44
N SER A 54 -2.90 14.80 -7.33
CA SER A 54 -3.55 15.22 -6.09
C SER A 54 -4.71 14.31 -5.68
N VAL A 55 -5.63 13.98 -6.60
CA VAL A 55 -6.77 13.07 -6.34
C VAL A 55 -6.26 11.69 -5.95
N ILE A 56 -5.26 11.18 -6.68
CA ILE A 56 -4.63 9.89 -6.38
C ILE A 56 -3.99 9.91 -5.00
N THR A 57 -3.18 10.94 -4.70
CA THR A 57 -2.50 11.09 -3.41
C THR A 57 -3.52 11.09 -2.27
N VAL A 58 -4.62 11.81 -2.41
CA VAL A 58 -5.70 11.82 -1.40
C VAL A 58 -6.31 10.42 -1.23
N GLY A 59 -6.63 9.72 -2.32
CA GLY A 59 -7.11 8.34 -2.27
C GLY A 59 -6.13 7.38 -1.59
N LEU A 60 -4.84 7.53 -1.88
CA LEU A 60 -3.77 6.75 -1.26
C LEU A 60 -3.58 7.08 0.22
N VAL A 61 -3.77 8.34 0.64
CA VAL A 61 -3.78 8.73 2.06
C VAL A 61 -4.90 8.02 2.79
N PHE A 62 -6.13 8.04 2.26
CA PHE A 62 -7.26 7.32 2.87
C PHE A 62 -7.02 5.80 2.92
N LYS A 63 -6.45 5.23 1.86
CA LYS A 63 -6.04 3.82 1.82
C LYS A 63 -5.01 3.51 2.91
N GLY A 64 -4.01 4.37 3.08
CA GLY A 64 -2.99 4.26 4.13
C GLY A 64 -3.59 4.31 5.53
N ILE A 65 -4.53 5.23 5.78
CA ILE A 65 -5.27 5.31 7.05
C ILE A 65 -6.04 4.02 7.32
N GLY A 66 -6.81 3.53 6.34
CA GLY A 66 -7.57 2.29 6.49
C GLY A 66 -6.69 1.08 6.80
N ALA A 67 -5.57 0.94 6.09
CA ALA A 67 -4.60 -0.12 6.36
C ALA A 67 -3.93 0.04 7.74
N GLY A 68 -3.59 1.27 8.12
CA GLY A 68 -3.02 1.58 9.43
C GLY A 68 -3.96 1.20 10.58
N LEU A 69 -5.26 1.46 10.45
CA LEU A 69 -6.26 1.04 11.43
C LEU A 69 -6.36 -0.49 11.54
N ALA A 70 -6.40 -1.20 10.41
CA ALA A 70 -6.45 -2.67 10.41
C ALA A 70 -5.20 -3.28 11.07
N LEU A 71 -4.02 -2.74 10.77
CA LEU A 71 -2.75 -3.15 11.35
C LEU A 71 -2.62 -2.76 12.83
N ALA A 72 -3.17 -1.61 13.23
CA ALA A 72 -3.24 -1.21 14.64
C ALA A 72 -4.11 -2.17 15.45
N CYS A 73 -5.27 -2.56 14.92
CA CYS A 73 -6.12 -3.58 15.53
C CYS A 73 -5.37 -4.90 15.74
N LEU A 74 -4.64 -5.36 14.71
CA LEU A 74 -3.81 -6.56 14.82
C LEU A 74 -2.72 -6.41 15.91
N GLY A 75 -2.05 -5.26 15.96
CA GLY A 75 -1.04 -4.95 16.97
C GLY A 75 -1.59 -4.92 18.39
N ALA A 76 -2.82 -4.41 18.57
CA ALA A 76 -3.52 -4.40 19.86
C ALA A 76 -3.92 -5.81 20.32
N LEU A 77 -4.34 -6.66 19.39
CA LEU A 77 -4.78 -8.03 19.66
C LEU A 77 -3.59 -8.97 19.95
N LEU A 78 -2.47 -8.78 19.25
CA LEU A 78 -1.31 -9.68 19.30
C LEU A 78 -0.02 -8.93 19.67
N PRO A 79 0.10 -8.33 20.87
CA PRO A 79 1.23 -7.44 21.19
C PRO A 79 2.60 -8.12 21.22
N HIS A 80 2.67 -9.42 21.56
CA HIS A 80 3.93 -10.15 21.78
C HIS A 80 3.99 -11.53 21.09
N ALA A 81 3.03 -11.85 20.23
CA ALA A 81 2.98 -13.15 19.59
C ALA A 81 3.92 -13.19 18.37
N PRO A 82 4.67 -14.28 18.13
CA PRO A 82 5.40 -14.47 16.87
C PRO A 82 4.45 -14.47 15.66
N ALA A 83 3.19 -14.88 15.86
CA ALA A 83 2.12 -14.79 14.87
C ALA A 83 1.81 -13.34 14.42
N ARG A 84 2.17 -12.31 15.21
CA ARG A 84 1.97 -10.90 14.87
C ARG A 84 2.69 -10.53 13.59
N LEU A 85 3.95 -10.94 13.42
CA LEU A 85 4.75 -10.58 12.26
C LEU A 85 4.19 -11.22 10.98
N TRP A 86 3.78 -12.48 11.06
CA TRP A 86 3.14 -13.18 9.96
C TRP A 86 1.79 -12.56 9.59
N GLY A 87 0.95 -12.29 10.59
CA GLY A 87 -0.34 -11.63 10.37
C GLY A 87 -0.17 -10.21 9.81
N ALA A 88 0.80 -9.46 10.31
CA ALA A 88 1.10 -8.11 9.82
C ALA A 88 1.57 -8.15 8.36
N GLY A 89 2.50 -9.06 8.04
CA GLY A 89 3.00 -9.21 6.68
C GLY A 89 1.91 -9.64 5.70
N LEU A 90 1.11 -10.63 6.07
CA LEU A 90 -0.02 -11.07 5.24
C LEU A 90 -1.04 -9.95 5.03
N LEU A 91 -1.45 -9.26 6.11
CA LEU A 91 -2.41 -8.17 6.04
C LEU A 91 -1.87 -7.01 5.19
N TRP A 92 -0.59 -6.67 5.35
CA TRP A 92 0.06 -5.63 4.54
C TRP A 92 0.06 -6.01 3.04
N VAL A 93 0.45 -7.25 2.71
CA VAL A 93 0.43 -7.74 1.32
C VAL A 93 -0.97 -7.70 0.73
N LEU A 94 -1.98 -8.16 1.46
CA LEU A 94 -3.38 -8.08 1.02
C LEU A 94 -3.81 -6.63 0.78
N GLN A 95 -3.43 -5.71 1.65
CA GLN A 95 -3.74 -4.30 1.50
C GLN A 95 -3.04 -3.67 0.29
N TYR A 96 -1.78 -4.05 0.02
CA TYR A 96 -1.02 -3.60 -1.15
C TYR A 96 -1.68 -4.09 -2.44
N LEU A 97 -1.94 -5.40 -2.56
CA LEU A 97 -2.60 -5.99 -3.73
C LEU A 97 -4.00 -5.38 -3.96
N TRP A 98 -4.76 -5.17 -2.89
CA TRP A 98 -6.05 -4.48 -2.98
C TRP A 98 -5.91 -3.00 -3.38
N GLY A 99 -4.82 -2.34 -3.00
CA GLY A 99 -4.49 -0.98 -3.44
C GLY A 99 -4.26 -0.90 -4.95
N LEU A 100 -3.61 -1.91 -5.54
CA LEU A 100 -3.41 -2.00 -6.99
C LEU A 100 -4.74 -2.12 -7.75
N VAL A 101 -5.75 -2.80 -7.18
CA VAL A 101 -7.10 -2.84 -7.75
C VAL A 101 -7.71 -1.43 -7.80
N GLY A 102 -7.56 -0.67 -6.72
CA GLY A 102 -8.03 0.71 -6.63
C GLY A 102 -7.38 1.60 -7.70
N ILE A 103 -6.05 1.53 -7.81
CA ILE A 103 -5.28 2.22 -8.85
C ILE A 103 -5.82 1.83 -10.24
N ALA A 104 -5.82 0.54 -10.58
CA ALA A 104 -6.28 0.05 -11.89
C ALA A 104 -7.68 0.54 -12.25
N SER A 105 -8.60 0.53 -11.28
CA SER A 105 -9.98 0.95 -11.49
C SER A 105 -10.11 2.45 -11.75
N GLY A 106 -9.28 3.29 -11.13
CA GLY A 106 -9.28 4.74 -11.32
C GLY A 106 -8.88 5.17 -12.73
N TYR A 107 -8.14 4.33 -13.45
CA TYR A 107 -7.70 4.57 -14.83
C TYR A 107 -8.57 3.85 -15.87
N ARG A 108 -9.61 3.09 -15.46
CA ARG A 108 -10.35 2.21 -16.36
C ARG A 108 -10.87 2.92 -17.60
N ASP A 109 -11.47 4.09 -17.44
CA ASP A 109 -12.11 4.82 -18.54
C ASP A 109 -11.12 5.32 -19.60
N GLN A 110 -9.83 5.25 -19.30
CA GLN A 110 -8.76 5.71 -20.19
C GLN A 110 -8.13 4.57 -20.97
N PHE A 111 -8.35 3.33 -20.54
CA PHE A 111 -8.10 2.17 -21.35
C PHE A 111 -9.31 1.99 -22.26
N GLY A 112 -9.08 2.06 -23.58
CA GLY A 112 -10.14 2.05 -24.60
C GLY A 112 -11.21 0.96 -24.42
N PRO A 113 -12.31 1.01 -25.18
CA PRO A 113 -13.47 0.14 -24.99
C PRO A 113 -13.13 -1.36 -25.05
N ASP A 114 -12.05 -1.72 -25.76
CA ASP A 114 -11.58 -3.11 -25.93
C ASP A 114 -10.97 -3.71 -24.67
N TRP A 115 -10.63 -2.89 -23.67
CA TRP A 115 -10.06 -3.39 -22.43
C TRP A 115 -11.14 -3.95 -21.50
N HIS A 116 -10.98 -5.18 -21.03
CA HIS A 116 -11.82 -5.68 -19.94
C HIS A 116 -11.45 -4.96 -18.63
N TRP A 117 -12.42 -4.83 -17.71
CA TRP A 117 -12.24 -4.09 -16.45
C TRP A 117 -11.07 -4.59 -15.59
N TRP A 118 -10.70 -5.87 -15.71
CA TRP A 118 -9.62 -6.51 -14.97
C TRP A 118 -8.26 -6.44 -15.67
N GLN A 119 -8.20 -6.10 -16.97
CA GLN A 119 -6.95 -6.13 -17.73
C GLN A 119 -5.92 -5.11 -17.25
N PRO A 120 -6.27 -3.85 -16.90
CA PRO A 120 -5.31 -2.91 -16.34
C PRO A 120 -4.69 -3.45 -15.05
N PHE A 121 -5.49 -4.10 -14.21
CA PHE A 121 -5.02 -4.76 -13.00
C PHE A 121 -4.07 -5.92 -13.31
N ALA A 122 -4.40 -6.76 -14.31
CA ALA A 122 -3.51 -7.83 -14.73
C ALA A 122 -2.17 -7.25 -15.19
N VAL A 123 -2.14 -6.20 -16.02
CA VAL A 123 -0.89 -5.58 -16.46
C VAL A 123 -0.10 -4.97 -15.30
N LEU A 124 -0.77 -4.29 -14.37
CA LEU A 124 -0.16 -3.76 -13.14
C LEU A 124 0.48 -4.87 -12.29
N MET A 125 -0.28 -5.94 -12.02
CA MET A 125 0.22 -7.08 -11.24
C MET A 125 1.33 -7.84 -11.96
N TRP A 126 1.26 -7.92 -13.29
CA TRP A 126 2.21 -8.63 -14.13
C TRP A 126 3.42 -7.78 -14.53
N ASP A 127 3.55 -6.53 -14.08
CA ASP A 127 4.85 -5.87 -14.14
C ASP A 127 5.83 -6.69 -13.28
N PRO A 128 6.73 -7.47 -13.92
CA PRO A 128 7.40 -8.57 -13.25
C PRO A 128 8.50 -8.07 -12.30
N VAL A 129 8.75 -6.75 -12.27
CA VAL A 129 9.81 -6.14 -11.49
C VAL A 129 9.23 -5.15 -10.48
N THR A 130 8.45 -4.18 -10.93
CA THR A 130 7.97 -3.06 -10.12
C THR A 130 7.06 -3.51 -9.00
N THR A 131 6.05 -4.34 -9.33
CA THR A 131 5.09 -4.85 -8.34
C THR A 131 5.75 -5.69 -7.25
N PRO A 132 6.53 -6.75 -7.56
CA PRO A 132 7.18 -7.54 -6.52
C PRO A 132 8.26 -6.74 -5.77
N ALA A 133 9.02 -5.86 -6.45
CA ALA A 133 10.04 -5.05 -5.78
C ALA A 133 9.43 -4.10 -4.74
N LEU A 134 8.39 -3.35 -5.10
CA LEU A 134 7.74 -2.41 -4.18
C LEU A 134 6.96 -3.12 -3.07
N LEU A 135 6.39 -4.29 -3.36
CA LEU A 135 5.80 -5.15 -2.34
C LEU A 135 6.85 -5.55 -1.31
N ILE A 136 8.01 -6.06 -1.75
CA ILE A 136 9.09 -6.50 -0.86
C ILE A 136 9.65 -5.32 -0.07
N VAL A 137 9.99 -4.22 -0.74
CA VAL A 137 10.55 -3.02 -0.10
C VAL A 137 9.57 -2.42 0.90
N GLY A 138 8.30 -2.27 0.52
CA GLY A 138 7.25 -1.74 1.40
C GLY A 138 7.02 -2.64 2.62
N LEU A 139 6.97 -3.96 2.43
CA LEU A 139 6.84 -4.92 3.53
C LEU A 139 8.04 -4.87 4.49
N LEU A 140 9.27 -4.85 3.95
CA LEU A 140 10.48 -4.72 4.76
C LEU A 140 10.51 -3.39 5.51
N ALA A 141 10.06 -2.29 4.89
CA ALA A 141 9.93 -0.99 5.54
C ALA A 141 8.89 -1.04 6.68
N CYS A 142 7.73 -1.67 6.47
CA CYS A 142 6.72 -1.85 7.51
C CYS A 142 7.29 -2.60 8.72
N LEU A 143 7.91 -3.76 8.49
CA LEU A 143 8.44 -4.60 9.57
C LEU A 143 9.66 -3.97 10.25
N GLY A 144 10.49 -3.25 9.49
CA GLY A 144 11.65 -2.51 10.01
C GLY A 144 11.24 -1.33 10.88
N LEU A 145 10.31 -0.50 10.41
CA LEU A 145 9.78 0.64 11.18
C LEU A 145 9.06 0.18 12.44
N ASP A 146 8.24 -0.87 12.36
CA ASP A 146 7.57 -1.43 13.54
C ASP A 146 8.58 -1.89 14.61
N ARG A 147 9.69 -2.52 14.21
CA ARG A 147 10.76 -2.91 15.14
C ARG A 147 11.45 -1.71 15.77
N LEU A 148 11.76 -0.68 14.98
CA LEU A 148 12.39 0.55 15.48
C LEU A 148 11.49 1.28 16.48
N MET A 149 10.18 1.35 16.19
CA MET A 149 9.18 2.02 17.03
C MET A 149 8.83 1.22 18.29
N ALA A 150 8.87 -0.11 18.25
CA ALA A 150 8.62 -0.96 19.41
C ALA A 150 9.71 -0.86 20.49
N GLY A 151 10.95 -0.52 20.09
CA GLY A 151 12.12 -0.41 20.97
C GLY A 151 12.67 -1.77 21.44
N PRO A 152 13.84 -1.78 22.11
CA PRO A 152 14.44 -3.01 22.61
C PRO A 152 13.54 -3.67 23.67
N ALA A 153 13.36 -4.99 23.55
CA ALA A 153 12.68 -5.77 24.57
C ALA A 153 13.47 -5.63 25.90
N ARG A 154 12.83 -5.10 26.94
CA ARG A 154 13.46 -5.07 28.26
C ARG A 154 13.60 -6.52 28.74
N PRO A 155 14.79 -6.95 29.18
CA PRO A 155 14.93 -8.25 29.83
C PRO A 155 14.02 -8.26 31.07
N SER A 156 13.16 -9.28 31.14
CA SER A 156 12.30 -9.56 32.28
C SER A 156 13.07 -10.25 33.39
#